data_AF-A0AAW5TVC1-F1
#
_entry.id   AF-A0AAW5TVC1-F1
#
_cell.length_a   1.000
_cell.length_b   1.000
_cell.length_c   1.000
_cell.angle_alpha   90.00
_cell.angle_beta   90.00
_cell.angle_gamma   90.00
#
_symmetry.space_group_name_H-M   'P 1'
#
loop_
_entity.id
_entity.type
_entity.pdbx_description
1 polymer ?
#
loop_
_entity_poly.entity_id
_entity_poly.type
_entity_poly.pdbx_seq_one_letter_code
_entity_poly.pdbx_strand_id
1 'polypeptide(L)'
;MTRADTLFAGSLNDPSLKLIGFDKYNVQHEIYALTQVIFYIMTGKENIEKINQPSIKLFLEFGMNSDLLKRAKTLQELKHKYSATNWET
;
A
#
# COMPACT_ATOMS: atom_id res chain seq x y z
N MET A 1 -19.02 -1.15 -26.72
CA MET A 1 -18.98 -2.01 -25.52
C MET A 1 -17.60 -2.64 -25.44
N THR A 2 -16.72 -2.12 -24.61
CA THR A 2 -15.32 -2.59 -24.52
C THR A 2 -15.19 -3.52 -23.31
N ARG A 3 -15.24 -4.82 -23.63
CA ARG A 3 -14.72 -6.03 -22.95
C ARG A 3 -14.33 -5.89 -21.46
N ALA A 4 -15.02 -6.66 -20.61
CA ALA A 4 -14.71 -6.93 -19.21
C ALA A 4 -13.45 -7.83 -19.01
N ASP A 5 -12.45 -7.65 -19.87
CA ASP A 5 -11.28 -8.51 -20.03
C ASP A 5 -9.98 -7.69 -19.98
N THR A 6 -9.99 -6.58 -19.24
CA THR A 6 -8.73 -5.95 -18.84
C THR A 6 -8.06 -6.85 -17.82
N LEU A 7 -7.07 -7.59 -18.33
CA LEU A 7 -6.02 -8.28 -17.61
C LEU A 7 -5.86 -7.69 -16.20
N PHE A 8 -5.95 -8.58 -15.20
CA PHE A 8 -5.56 -8.37 -13.82
C PHE A 8 -4.04 -8.12 -13.69
N ALA A 9 -3.50 -7.14 -14.42
CA ALA A 9 -2.09 -6.78 -14.49
C ALA A 9 -1.74 -5.74 -13.41
N GLY A 10 -2.16 -6.00 -12.17
CA GLY A 10 -1.82 -5.18 -11.01
C GLY A 10 -1.40 -6.09 -9.86
N SER A 11 -0.14 -6.53 -9.84
CA SER A 11 0.43 -7.31 -8.73
C SER A 11 0.47 -6.52 -7.40
N LEU A 12 0.17 -5.22 -7.45
CA LEU A 12 0.21 -4.28 -6.33
C LEU A 12 -1.18 -3.93 -5.78
N ASN A 13 -2.24 -4.53 -6.32
CA ASN A 13 -3.60 -4.27 -5.82
C ASN A 13 -3.83 -4.99 -4.50
N ASP A 14 -4.48 -4.31 -3.56
CA ASP A 14 -4.86 -4.86 -2.26
C ASP A 14 -5.60 -6.19 -2.43
N PRO A 15 -5.13 -7.30 -1.80
CA PRO A 15 -5.70 -8.62 -2.04
C PRO A 15 -7.16 -8.73 -1.59
N SER A 16 -7.61 -7.86 -0.68
CA SER A 16 -9.00 -7.81 -0.20
C SER A 16 -9.97 -7.38 -1.30
N LEU A 17 -9.52 -6.64 -2.32
CA LEU A 17 -10.36 -6.26 -3.47
C LEU A 17 -10.77 -7.48 -4.31
N LYS A 18 -9.92 -8.52 -4.39
CA LYS A 18 -10.27 -9.77 -5.06
C LYS A 18 -11.39 -10.53 -4.32
N LEU A 19 -11.54 -10.30 -3.02
CA LEU A 19 -12.50 -10.96 -2.14
C LEU A 19 -13.83 -10.19 -2.03
N ILE A 20 -13.78 -8.87 -2.00
CA ILE A 20 -14.95 -8.02 -1.69
C ILE A 20 -15.63 -7.50 -2.98
N GLY A 21 -14.90 -7.46 -4.09
CA GLY A 21 -15.36 -6.86 -5.34
C GLY A 21 -15.09 -5.35 -5.40
N PHE A 22 -14.89 -4.84 -6.61
CA PHE A 22 -14.54 -3.42 -6.88
C PHE A 22 -15.61 -2.42 -6.46
N ASP A 23 -16.82 -2.87 -6.13
CA ASP A 23 -17.89 -2.03 -5.59
C ASP A 23 -17.50 -1.35 -4.27
N LYS A 24 -16.57 -1.96 -3.50
CA LYS A 24 -16.01 -1.38 -2.27
C LYS A 24 -14.60 -0.80 -2.45
N TYR A 25 -14.17 -0.56 -3.69
CA TYR A 25 -12.93 0.15 -3.94
C TYR A 25 -13.00 1.55 -3.34
N ASN A 26 -12.02 1.87 -2.49
CA ASN A 26 -11.98 3.10 -1.74
C ASN A 26 -10.53 3.57 -1.65
N VAL A 27 -10.31 4.83 -1.29
CA VAL A 27 -8.97 5.47 -1.25
C VAL A 27 -7.96 4.69 -0.41
N GLN A 28 -8.42 3.90 0.57
CA GLN A 28 -7.58 3.05 1.42
C GLN A 28 -6.92 1.91 0.65
N HIS A 29 -7.55 1.39 -0.41
CA HIS A 29 -6.96 0.39 -1.28
C HIS A 29 -5.93 1.00 -2.24
N GLU A 30 -6.15 2.25 -2.69
CA GLU A 30 -5.13 3.02 -3.42
C GLU A 30 -3.91 3.29 -2.56
N ILE A 31 -4.14 3.66 -1.29
CA ILE A 31 -3.09 3.83 -0.29
C ILE A 31 -2.28 2.53 -0.11
N TYR A 32 -2.89 1.33 -0.15
CA TYR A 32 -2.15 0.05 -0.14
C TYR A 32 -1.08 0.02 -1.23
N ALA A 33 -1.55 0.21 -2.47
CA ALA A 33 -0.71 0.08 -3.66
C ALA A 33 0.37 1.16 -3.67
N LEU A 34 0.01 2.40 -3.32
CA LEU A 34 0.95 3.51 -3.20
C LEU A 34 2.02 3.25 -2.14
N THR A 35 1.66 2.69 -0.98
CA THR A 35 2.62 2.33 0.06
C THR A 35 3.64 1.31 -0.45
N GLN A 36 3.22 0.31 -1.22
CA GLN A 36 4.14 -0.66 -1.83
C GLN A 36 5.08 0.01 -2.84
N VAL A 37 4.55 0.89 -3.69
CA VAL A 37 5.34 1.62 -4.69
C VAL A 37 6.38 2.52 -4.00
N ILE A 38 5.97 3.28 -2.99
CA ILE A 38 6.88 4.15 -2.21
C ILE A 38 7.96 3.29 -1.55
N PHE A 39 7.59 2.19 -0.91
CA PHE A 39 8.55 1.29 -0.28
C PHE A 39 9.58 0.76 -1.29
N TYR A 40 9.13 0.31 -2.46
CA TYR A 40 10.02 -0.19 -3.51
C TYR A 40 10.95 0.92 -4.03
N ILE A 41 10.44 2.14 -4.26
CA ILE A 41 11.26 3.27 -4.73
C ILE A 41 12.31 3.67 -3.69
N MET A 42 11.92 3.75 -2.42
CA MET A 42 12.80 4.24 -1.35
C MET A 42 13.86 3.22 -0.94
N THR A 43 13.52 1.93 -0.96
CA THR A 43 14.42 0.88 -0.46
C THR A 43 15.07 0.03 -1.55
N GLY A 44 14.55 0.08 -2.78
CA GLY A 44 14.92 -0.80 -3.88
C GLY A 44 14.60 -2.29 -3.63
N LYS A 45 13.87 -2.61 -2.55
CA LYS A 45 13.57 -3.98 -2.14
C LYS A 45 12.13 -4.32 -2.46
N GLU A 46 11.92 -5.51 -3.00
CA GLU A 46 10.57 -6.06 -3.24
C GLU A 46 10.06 -6.83 -2.00
N ASN A 47 10.98 -7.31 -1.16
CA ASN A 47 10.67 -8.18 -0.03
C ASN A 47 10.54 -7.35 1.25
N ILE A 48 9.30 -7.12 1.67
CA ILE A 48 8.96 -6.41 2.90
C ILE A 48 9.46 -7.16 4.15
N GLU A 49 9.50 -8.49 4.10
CA GLU A 49 9.90 -9.34 5.22
C GLU A 49 11.40 -9.19 5.58
N LYS A 50 12.23 -8.78 4.62
CA LYS A 50 13.69 -8.63 4.80
C LYS A 50 14.11 -7.24 5.29
N ILE A 51 13.15 -6.40 5.68
CA ILE A 51 13.44 -5.07 6.25
C ILE A 51 13.81 -5.23 7.73
N ASN A 52 14.96 -4.70 8.13
CA ASN A 52 15.33 -4.62 9.55
C ASN A 52 15.07 -3.24 10.17
N GLN A 53 14.72 -2.25 9.36
CA GLN A 53 14.41 -0.89 9.79
C GLN A 53 12.99 -0.79 10.40
N PRO A 54 12.86 -0.52 11.71
CA PRO A 54 11.54 -0.43 12.35
C PRO A 54 10.70 0.74 11.83
N SER A 55 11.34 1.86 11.45
CA SER A 55 10.65 3.03 10.87
C SER A 55 9.90 2.67 9.59
N ILE A 56 10.54 1.90 8.71
CA ILE A 56 9.96 1.47 7.44
C ILE A 56 8.85 0.44 7.68
N LYS A 57 9.02 -0.48 8.64
CA LYS A 57 7.94 -1.41 9.04
C LYS A 57 6.70 -0.67 9.52
N LEU A 58 6.88 0.34 10.38
CA LEU A 58 5.77 1.16 10.88
C LEU A 58 5.06 1.93 9.75
N PHE A 59 5.80 2.38 8.74
CA PHE A 59 5.20 3.00 7.55
C PHE A 59 4.37 1.99 6.75
N LEU A 60 4.91 0.79 6.53
CA LEU A 60 4.24 -0.29 5.81
C LEU A 60 2.99 -0.77 6.56
N GLU A 61 3.06 -0.98 7.87
CA GLU A 61 1.90 -1.36 8.68
C GLU A 61 0.82 -0.28 8.69
N PHE A 62 1.19 1.01 8.59
CA PHE A 62 0.25 2.13 8.52
C PHE A 62 -0.48 2.20 7.16
N GLY A 63 0.22 1.86 6.08
CA GLY A 63 -0.29 1.94 4.72
C GLY A 63 -0.88 0.64 4.17
N MET A 64 -0.45 -0.53 4.67
CA MET A 64 -0.79 -1.87 4.17
C MET A 64 -1.47 -2.75 5.23
N ASN A 65 -2.04 -2.15 6.29
CA ASN A 65 -2.75 -2.92 7.29
C ASN A 65 -3.94 -3.68 6.70
N SER A 66 -4.12 -4.94 7.12
CA SER A 66 -5.32 -5.71 6.79
C SER A 66 -6.59 -5.10 7.41
N ASP A 67 -6.46 -4.44 8.57
CA ASP A 67 -7.55 -3.68 9.18
C ASP A 67 -7.67 -2.30 8.53
N LEU A 68 -8.73 -2.08 7.74
CA LEU A 68 -9.05 -0.77 7.14
C LEU A 68 -9.20 0.36 8.17
N LEU A 69 -9.57 0.04 9.41
CA LEU A 69 -9.66 1.02 10.50
C LEU A 69 -8.31 1.51 11.00
N LYS A 70 -7.27 0.67 10.91
CA LYS A 70 -5.89 1.00 11.33
C LYS A 70 -5.06 1.60 10.19
N ARG A 71 -5.56 1.51 8.96
CA ARG A 71 -4.90 2.07 7.78
C ARG A 71 -5.13 3.58 7.66
N ALA A 72 -4.17 4.28 7.06
CA ALA A 72 -4.35 5.66 6.61
C ALA A 72 -5.64 5.81 5.79
N LYS A 73 -6.50 6.74 6.22
CA LYS A 73 -7.79 7.03 5.56
C LYS A 73 -7.66 8.02 4.42
N THR A 74 -6.57 8.80 4.39
CA THR A 74 -6.34 9.84 3.40
C THR A 74 -4.88 9.85 2.97
N LEU A 75 -4.62 10.38 1.77
CA LEU A 75 -3.27 10.57 1.27
C LEU A 75 -2.45 11.53 2.15
N GLN A 76 -3.10 12.48 2.82
CA GLN A 76 -2.43 13.43 3.70
C GLN A 76 -1.82 12.73 4.93
N GLU A 77 -2.54 11.79 5.53
CA GLU A 77 -2.05 10.95 6.63
C GLU A 77 -0.83 10.14 6.18
N LEU A 78 -0.93 9.53 4.99
CA LEU A 78 0.18 8.76 4.41
C LEU A 78 1.40 9.65 4.16
N LYS A 79 1.20 10.85 3.60
CA LYS A 79 2.28 11.82 3.34
C LYS A 79 2.94 12.28 4.64
N HIS A 80 2.15 12.55 5.67
CA HIS A 80 2.68 12.92 6.98
C HIS A 80 3.53 11.80 7.57
N LYS A 81 3.04 10.55 7.49
CA LYS A 81 3.80 9.38 7.92
C LYS A 81 5.09 9.19 7.10
N TYR A 82 5.03 9.41 5.78
CA TYR A 82 6.19 9.35 4.89
C TYR A 82 7.28 10.35 5.31
N SER A 83 6.91 11.60 5.57
CA SER A 83 7.83 12.65 6.04
C SER A 83 8.43 12.36 7.42
N ALA A 84 7.70 11.63 8.27
CA ALA A 84 8.18 11.22 9.60
C ALA A 84 8.99 9.91 9.59
N THR A 85 9.04 9.21 8.46
CA THR A 85 9.73 7.91 8.36
C THR A 85 11.20 8.15 8.05
N ASN A 86 12.09 7.52 8.83
CA ASN A 86 13.50 7.49 8.47
C ASN A 86 13.74 6.42 7.41
N TRP A 87 14.20 6.86 6.23
CA TRP A 87 14.42 6.00 5.06
C TRP A 87 15.88 5.59 4.87
N GLU A 88 16.78 6.10 5.71
CA GLU A 88 18.17 5.65 5.75
C GLU A 88 18.17 4.15 6.03
N THR A 89 18.77 3.37 5.12
CA THR A 89 18.68 1.90 5.11
C THR A 89 19.90 1.28 5.79
#